data_AF-A0A3S4JR58-F1
#
_entry.id   AF-A0A3S4JR58-F1
#
_cell.length_a   1.000
_cell.length_b   1.000
_cell.length_c   1.000
_cell.angle_alpha   90.00
_cell.angle_beta   90.00
_cell.angle_gamma   90.00
#
_symmetry.space_group_name_H-M   'P 1'
#
loop_
_entity.id
_entity.type
_entity.pdbx_description
1 polymer ?
#
loop_
_entity_poly.entity_id
_entity_poly.type
_entity_poly.pdbx_seq_one_letter_code
_entity_poly.pdbx_strand_id
1 'polypeptide(L)'
;MSNEVEFWKRLKCYSGIDCETFLSEKWQLKNTIKNRDELLEFLRQEVSQEIIDDFTLSLSKNPMQIKISPYILSLIDWDDFHEDPIRKQFIPLFSEHKKDHPALRLDSLNESDDSPVQGIIHRYPNKVLFLSNHSCPVYCRFCTRSYMVGESTASVSKSHNVAMPNNWHDAINYIITNENIEDVVVSGGDVYTLPAKHLKILLTELLNIQSVKRVRIATKSLAVLPTKFLSSDGWASAIIDANKLALKKRKQFSIQTHFNHANEITWITKKQLTFYLTMV
;
A
#
# COMPACT_ATOMS: atom_id res chain seq x y z
N MET A 1 17.78 23.99 6.94
CA MET A 1 17.31 22.78 7.65
C MET A 1 16.77 23.19 9.03
N SER A 2 15.70 23.99 9.11
CA SER A 2 15.30 24.58 10.41
C SER A 2 13.80 24.82 10.59
N ASN A 3 12.90 24.08 9.94
CA ASN A 3 11.46 24.11 10.23
C ASN A 3 10.76 22.79 9.84
N GLU A 4 11.46 21.65 9.96
CA GLU A 4 10.82 20.34 9.81
C GLU A 4 10.06 20.03 11.09
N VAL A 5 8.75 20.30 11.10
CA VAL A 5 7.89 20.04 12.26
C VAL A 5 7.87 18.55 12.54
N GLU A 6 8.31 18.15 13.73
CA GLU A 6 8.25 16.79 14.25
C GLU A 6 6.82 16.47 14.72
N PHE A 7 5.88 16.44 13.76
CA PHE A 7 4.44 16.38 14.04
C PHE A 7 4.03 15.17 14.87
N TRP A 8 4.79 14.07 14.82
CA TRP A 8 4.55 12.88 15.64
C TRP A 8 4.67 13.15 17.14
N LYS A 9 5.43 14.17 17.55
CA LYS A 9 5.58 14.50 18.97
C LYS A 9 4.32 15.04 19.64
N ARG A 10 3.27 15.34 18.85
CA ARG A 10 1.94 15.66 19.38
C ARG A 10 1.29 14.46 20.07
N LEU A 11 1.57 13.25 19.58
CA LEU A 11 1.12 12.02 20.20
C LEU A 11 1.96 11.72 21.44
N LYS A 12 1.31 11.51 22.58
CA LYS A 12 1.99 11.29 23.86
C LYS A 12 2.96 10.11 23.78
N CYS A 13 2.55 9.01 23.13
CA CYS A 13 3.36 7.81 22.94
C CYS A 13 4.60 8.01 22.06
N TYR A 14 4.64 9.07 21.24
CA TYR A 14 5.76 9.37 20.33
C TYR A 14 6.53 10.65 20.69
N SER A 15 6.11 11.37 21.73
CA SER A 15 6.73 12.63 22.20
C SER A 15 8.24 12.53 22.47
N GLY A 16 8.70 11.37 22.97
CA GLY A 16 10.11 11.09 23.25
C GLY A 16 10.93 10.54 22.06
N ILE A 17 10.33 10.38 20.89
CA ILE A 17 11.00 9.78 19.72
C ILE A 17 11.68 10.88 18.90
N ASP A 18 12.98 10.74 18.71
CA ASP A 18 13.77 11.64 17.85
C ASP A 18 13.47 11.41 16.35
N CYS A 19 13.84 12.40 15.52
CA CYS A 19 13.62 12.37 14.07
C CYS A 19 14.27 11.18 13.37
N GLU A 20 15.50 10.82 13.73
CA GLU A 20 16.22 9.71 13.08
C GLU A 20 15.51 8.38 13.34
N THR A 21 15.13 8.15 14.59
CA THR A 21 14.37 6.98 15.03
C THR A 21 13.01 6.92 14.34
N PHE A 22 12.27 8.03 14.29
CA PHE A 22 10.96 8.06 13.63
C PHE A 22 11.06 7.81 12.12
N LEU A 23 12.11 8.32 11.46
CA LEU A 23 12.37 8.11 10.05
C LEU A 23 12.93 6.71 9.73
N SER A 24 13.25 5.89 10.73
CA SER A 24 13.67 4.51 10.52
C SER A 24 12.51 3.64 10.07
N GLU A 25 12.62 3.05 8.88
CA GLU A 25 11.64 2.07 8.38
C GLU A 25 11.48 0.90 9.37
N LYS A 26 12.60 0.40 9.92
CA LYS A 26 12.58 -0.70 10.88
C LYS A 26 11.78 -0.33 12.14
N TRP A 27 11.90 0.92 12.61
CA TRP A 27 11.13 1.40 13.74
C TRP A 27 9.64 1.54 13.39
N GLN A 28 9.32 2.12 12.23
CA GLN A 28 7.94 2.23 11.75
C GLN A 28 7.25 0.87 11.65
N LEU A 29 7.92 -0.13 11.05
CA LEU A 29 7.41 -1.49 10.91
C LEU A 29 7.27 -2.21 12.25
N LYS A 30 8.23 -2.04 13.16
CA LYS A 30 8.19 -2.64 14.50
C LYS A 30 7.01 -2.12 15.33
N ASN A 31 6.71 -0.82 15.24
CA ASN A 31 5.67 -0.14 16.02
C ASN A 31 4.36 0.06 15.24
N THR A 32 4.22 -0.61 14.08
CA THR A 32 2.96 -0.65 13.35
C THR A 32 1.92 -1.40 14.16
N ILE A 33 0.74 -0.80 14.31
CA ILE A 33 -0.47 -1.46 14.81
C ILE A 33 -0.90 -2.49 13.77
N LYS A 34 -1.05 -3.76 14.16
CA LYS A 34 -1.26 -4.89 13.24
C LYS A 34 -2.64 -5.53 13.30
N ASN A 35 -3.42 -5.18 14.31
CA ASN A 35 -4.73 -5.76 14.52
C ASN A 35 -5.64 -4.79 15.30
N ARG A 36 -6.90 -5.22 15.45
CA ARG A 36 -7.94 -4.45 16.16
C ARG A 36 -7.65 -4.24 17.64
N ASP A 37 -7.02 -5.20 18.31
CA ASP A 37 -6.82 -5.15 19.75
C ASP A 37 -5.71 -4.15 20.09
N GLU A 38 -4.62 -4.15 19.30
CA GLU A 38 -3.58 -3.13 19.36
C GLU A 38 -4.12 -1.73 19.04
N LEU A 39 -5.03 -1.60 18.05
CA LEU A 39 -5.65 -0.30 17.77
C LEU A 39 -6.57 0.16 18.91
N LEU A 40 -7.33 -0.76 19.50
CA LEU A 40 -8.21 -0.45 20.63
C LEU A 40 -7.43 0.03 21.84
N GLU A 41 -6.28 -0.59 22.14
CA GLU A 41 -5.37 -0.15 23.20
C GLU A 41 -4.78 1.24 22.94
N PHE A 42 -4.44 1.53 21.69
CA PHE A 42 -4.00 2.87 21.28
C PHE A 42 -5.13 3.90 21.44
N LEU A 43 -6.33 3.62 20.92
CA LEU A 43 -7.47 4.54 20.95
C LEU A 43 -7.90 4.89 22.38
N ARG A 44 -7.82 3.95 23.33
CA ARG A 44 -8.10 4.21 24.77
C ARG A 44 -7.27 5.33 25.38
N GLN A 45 -6.15 5.70 24.76
CA GLN A 45 -5.26 6.75 25.24
C GLN A 45 -5.55 8.10 24.57
N GLU A 46 -6.20 8.12 23.41
CA GLU A 46 -6.28 9.28 22.52
C GLU A 46 -7.71 9.78 22.26
N VAL A 47 -8.75 8.97 22.48
CA VAL A 47 -10.14 9.33 22.19
C VAL A 47 -11.11 9.02 23.34
N SER A 48 -12.32 9.56 23.28
CA SER A 48 -13.38 9.34 24.27
C SER A 48 -13.94 7.91 24.23
N GLN A 49 -14.59 7.49 25.32
CA GLN A 49 -15.26 6.18 25.40
C GLN A 49 -16.34 6.00 24.32
N GLU A 50 -17.05 7.07 23.95
CA GLU A 50 -18.06 7.05 22.88
C GLU A 50 -17.45 6.62 21.54
N ILE A 51 -16.28 7.18 21.18
CA ILE A 51 -15.57 6.81 19.95
C ILE A 51 -15.08 5.37 20.01
N ILE A 52 -14.63 4.91 21.18
CA ILE A 52 -14.17 3.54 21.39
C ILE A 52 -15.31 2.54 21.17
N ASP A 53 -16.50 2.84 21.70
CA ASP A 53 -17.68 2.02 21.55
C ASP A 53 -18.12 1.97 20.08
N ASP A 54 -18.14 3.12 19.39
CA ASP A 54 -18.45 3.25 17.96
C ASP A 54 -17.48 2.46 17.06
N PHE A 55 -16.17 2.59 17.31
CA PHE A 55 -15.14 1.78 16.64
C PHE A 55 -15.36 0.29 16.87
N THR A 56 -15.64 -0.13 18.11
CA THR A 56 -15.83 -1.54 18.48
C THR A 56 -17.01 -2.17 17.73
N LEU A 57 -18.13 -1.43 17.60
CA LEU A 57 -19.29 -1.86 16.83
C LEU A 57 -18.97 -2.08 15.35
N SER A 58 -18.04 -1.30 14.78
CA SER A 58 -17.66 -1.40 13.37
C SER A 58 -16.92 -2.70 13.03
N LEU A 59 -16.21 -3.31 14.00
CA LEU A 59 -15.26 -4.40 13.76
C LEU A 59 -15.88 -5.65 13.13
N SER A 60 -17.17 -5.92 13.40
CA SER A 60 -17.88 -7.07 12.83
C SER A 60 -18.29 -6.87 11.36
N LYS A 61 -18.26 -5.64 10.86
CA LYS A 61 -18.75 -5.27 9.52
C LYS A 61 -17.62 -4.98 8.52
N ASN A 62 -16.43 -4.64 9.00
CA ASN A 62 -15.34 -4.20 8.13
C ASN A 62 -14.70 -5.37 7.34
N PRO A 63 -14.69 -5.34 6.00
CA PRO A 63 -14.07 -6.37 5.17
C PRO A 63 -12.54 -6.31 5.20
N MET A 64 -11.97 -5.16 5.57
CA MET A 64 -10.54 -4.94 5.58
C MET A 64 -9.95 -5.11 6.98
N GLN A 65 -8.81 -5.79 7.08
CA GLN A 65 -8.08 -5.91 8.33
C GLN A 65 -7.46 -4.57 8.75
N ILE A 66 -7.12 -4.43 10.03
CA ILE A 66 -6.54 -3.20 10.56
C ILE A 66 -5.02 -3.32 10.56
N LYS A 67 -4.36 -2.37 9.90
CA LYS A 67 -2.91 -2.16 10.03
C LYS A 67 -2.60 -0.70 9.78
N ILE A 68 -1.95 -0.03 10.73
CA ILE A 68 -1.71 1.41 10.70
C ILE A 68 -0.30 1.70 11.23
N SER A 69 0.50 2.43 10.45
CA SER A 69 1.86 2.80 10.81
C SER A 69 1.87 3.97 11.81
N PRO A 70 2.92 4.11 12.64
CA PRO A 70 3.12 5.30 13.47
C PRO A 70 3.08 6.60 12.65
N TYR A 71 3.63 6.58 11.44
CA TYR A 71 3.57 7.69 10.49
C TYR A 71 2.12 8.13 10.23
N ILE A 72 1.22 7.20 9.89
CA ILE A 72 -0.19 7.54 9.64
C ILE A 72 -0.91 8.01 10.89
N LEU A 73 -0.71 7.35 12.04
CA LEU A 73 -1.30 7.78 13.31
C LEU A 73 -0.90 9.23 13.65
N SER A 74 0.34 9.60 13.33
CA SER A 74 0.89 10.93 13.57
C SER A 74 0.33 12.01 12.62
N LEU A 75 -0.31 11.63 11.51
CA LEU A 75 -0.95 12.58 10.59
C LEU A 75 -2.43 12.85 10.91
N ILE A 76 -3.04 12.00 11.73
CA ILE A 76 -4.43 12.18 12.15
C ILE A 76 -4.50 13.41 13.07
N ASP A 77 -5.44 14.30 12.79
CA ASP A 77 -5.87 15.29 13.76
C ASP A 77 -6.77 14.63 14.81
N TRP A 78 -6.23 14.42 16.01
CA TRP A 78 -6.93 13.76 17.11
C TRP A 78 -7.91 14.69 17.82
N ASP A 79 -7.74 16.01 17.69
CA ASP A 79 -8.69 17.00 18.22
C ASP A 79 -9.94 17.11 17.33
N ASP A 80 -9.83 16.76 16.04
CA ASP A 80 -10.93 16.69 15.07
C ASP A 80 -11.13 15.28 14.49
N PHE A 81 -11.08 14.27 15.37
CA PHE A 81 -11.04 12.86 14.98
C PHE A 81 -12.17 12.41 14.03
N HIS A 82 -13.40 12.92 14.23
CA HIS A 82 -14.54 12.57 13.38
C HIS A 82 -14.39 13.11 11.96
N GLU A 83 -13.93 14.35 11.79
CA GLU A 83 -13.83 14.94 10.46
C GLU A 83 -12.49 14.71 9.77
N ASP A 84 -11.45 14.30 10.52
CA ASP A 84 -10.10 14.11 10.01
C ASP A 84 -10.06 13.18 8.78
N PRO A 85 -9.54 13.68 7.63
CA PRO A 85 -9.55 12.94 6.37
C PRO A 85 -8.54 11.79 6.34
N ILE A 86 -7.52 11.78 7.19
CA ILE A 86 -6.58 10.66 7.29
C ILE A 86 -7.24 9.52 8.06
N ARG A 87 -7.88 9.81 9.18
CA ARG A 87 -8.64 8.88 10.02
C ARG A 87 -9.76 8.21 9.22
N LYS A 88 -10.50 8.97 8.38
CA LYS A 88 -11.50 8.43 7.42
C LYS A 88 -10.94 7.31 6.54
N GLN A 89 -9.66 7.37 6.20
CA GLN A 89 -9.02 6.38 5.35
C GLN A 89 -8.67 5.06 6.06
N PHE A 90 -8.46 5.07 7.38
CA PHE A 90 -7.85 3.93 8.10
C PHE A 90 -8.63 3.42 9.32
N ILE A 91 -9.31 4.30 10.07
CA ILE A 91 -10.00 3.92 11.32
C ILE A 91 -11.52 3.94 11.08
N PRO A 92 -12.18 2.76 11.12
CA PRO A 92 -13.60 2.65 10.85
C PRO A 92 -14.46 3.04 12.06
N LEU A 93 -15.55 3.75 11.80
CA LEU A 93 -16.59 4.04 12.78
C LEU A 93 -17.91 3.42 12.32
N PHE A 94 -18.70 2.91 13.26
CA PHE A 94 -20.01 2.34 12.96
C PHE A 94 -21.01 3.43 12.61
N SER A 95 -20.94 4.60 13.23
CA SER A 95 -21.75 5.80 12.91
C SER A 95 -21.66 6.23 11.44
N GLU A 96 -20.55 5.91 10.76
CA GLU A 96 -20.35 6.19 9.33
C GLU A 96 -20.90 5.10 8.40
N HIS A 97 -21.32 3.94 8.93
CA HIS A 97 -21.82 2.86 8.10
C HIS A 97 -23.15 3.25 7.45
N LYS A 98 -23.19 3.09 6.13
CA LYS A 98 -24.40 3.24 5.32
C LYS A 98 -24.89 1.88 4.87
N LYS A 99 -26.18 1.79 4.56
CA LYS A 99 -26.74 0.61 3.92
C LYS A 99 -26.02 0.35 2.59
N ASP A 100 -25.69 -0.90 2.34
CA ASP A 100 -25.05 -1.32 1.09
C ASP A 100 -25.90 -0.93 -0.12
N HIS A 101 -25.22 -0.44 -1.17
CA HIS A 101 -25.85 -0.21 -2.45
C HIS A 101 -26.28 -1.55 -3.07
N PRO A 102 -27.45 -1.67 -3.75
CA PRO A 102 -27.92 -2.94 -4.32
C PRO A 102 -26.94 -3.60 -5.32
N ALA A 103 -26.13 -2.78 -6.00
CA ALA A 103 -25.09 -3.23 -6.93
C ALA A 103 -23.74 -3.54 -6.25
N LEU A 104 -23.62 -3.41 -4.92
CA LEU A 104 -22.39 -3.74 -4.22
C LEU A 104 -22.06 -5.22 -4.43
N ARG A 105 -20.82 -5.47 -4.83
CA ARG A 105 -20.21 -6.79 -4.92
C ARG A 105 -18.85 -6.72 -4.25
N LEU A 106 -18.43 -7.83 -3.67
CA LEU A 106 -17.17 -7.92 -2.95
C LEU A 106 -15.97 -7.79 -3.91
N ASP A 107 -16.01 -8.48 -5.05
CA ASP A 107 -15.19 -8.18 -6.22
C ASP A 107 -15.99 -7.29 -7.18
N SER A 108 -16.02 -5.98 -6.89
CA SER A 108 -16.79 -5.00 -7.65
C SER A 108 -16.23 -4.71 -9.03
N LEU A 109 -14.97 -5.10 -9.27
CA LEU A 109 -14.30 -4.87 -10.53
C LEU A 109 -14.33 -6.10 -11.42
N ASN A 110 -14.79 -7.26 -10.96
CA ASN A 110 -14.74 -8.53 -11.72
C ASN A 110 -13.31 -8.98 -12.05
N GLU A 111 -12.36 -8.72 -11.15
CA GLU A 111 -10.95 -9.08 -11.35
C GLU A 111 -10.74 -10.60 -11.35
N SER A 112 -11.55 -11.35 -10.58
CA SER A 112 -11.46 -12.80 -10.49
C SER A 112 -11.75 -13.51 -11.81
N ASP A 113 -12.79 -13.09 -12.52
CA ASP A 113 -13.21 -13.68 -13.80
C ASP A 113 -12.28 -13.25 -14.95
N ASP A 114 -11.67 -12.06 -14.85
CA ASP A 114 -10.68 -11.56 -15.81
C ASP A 114 -9.27 -12.15 -15.57
N SER A 115 -9.15 -13.25 -14.81
CA SER A 115 -7.87 -13.84 -14.38
C SER A 115 -7.54 -15.12 -15.15
N PRO A 116 -6.79 -15.04 -16.28
CA PRO A 116 -6.47 -16.23 -17.08
C PRO A 116 -5.47 -17.17 -16.40
N VAL A 117 -4.62 -16.65 -15.52
CA VAL A 117 -3.69 -17.40 -14.66
C VAL A 117 -3.57 -16.67 -13.32
N GLN A 118 -3.18 -17.40 -12.27
CA GLN A 118 -3.07 -16.85 -10.92
C GLN A 118 -2.20 -15.59 -10.91
N GLY A 119 -2.73 -14.53 -10.30
CA GLY A 119 -2.02 -13.25 -10.15
C GLY A 119 -1.96 -12.38 -11.41
N ILE A 120 -2.55 -12.79 -12.54
CA ILE A 120 -2.73 -11.92 -13.71
C ILE A 120 -4.21 -11.56 -13.84
N ILE A 121 -4.50 -10.28 -13.99
CA ILE A 121 -5.80 -9.79 -14.47
C ILE A 121 -5.58 -9.21 -15.87
N HIS A 122 -6.30 -9.74 -16.86
CA HIS A 122 -6.17 -9.36 -18.27
C HIS A 122 -7.52 -8.94 -18.87
N ARG A 123 -7.96 -7.72 -18.53
CA ARG A 123 -9.19 -7.12 -19.06
C ARG A 123 -9.01 -6.43 -20.40
N TYR A 124 -7.85 -5.79 -20.59
CA TYR A 124 -7.61 -4.91 -21.74
C TYR A 124 -6.70 -5.59 -22.76
N PRO A 125 -6.91 -5.40 -24.08
CA PRO A 125 -6.22 -6.17 -25.11
C PRO A 125 -4.70 -6.22 -25.04
N ASN A 126 -4.05 -5.15 -24.54
CA ASN A 126 -2.60 -5.02 -24.50
C ASN A 126 -2.04 -4.68 -23.12
N LYS A 127 -2.84 -4.84 -22.06
CA LYS A 127 -2.45 -4.47 -20.68
C LYS A 127 -2.86 -5.52 -19.69
N VAL A 128 -1.94 -5.82 -18.77
CA VAL A 128 -2.20 -6.72 -17.66
C VAL A 128 -1.86 -6.07 -16.32
N LEU A 129 -2.62 -6.46 -15.31
CA LEU A 129 -2.31 -6.21 -13.91
C LEU A 129 -1.69 -7.48 -13.32
N PHE A 130 -0.49 -7.37 -12.79
CA PHE A 130 0.20 -8.43 -12.07
C PHE A 130 0.06 -8.20 -10.56
N LEU A 131 -0.79 -9.00 -9.93
CA LEU A 131 -0.99 -9.07 -8.47
C LEU A 131 0.13 -9.89 -7.82
N SER A 132 1.23 -9.20 -7.50
CA SER A 132 2.51 -9.77 -7.07
C SER A 132 2.59 -10.15 -5.58
N ASN A 133 1.64 -9.67 -4.77
CA ASN A 133 1.51 -9.95 -3.34
C ASN A 133 0.11 -9.52 -2.87
N HIS A 134 -0.27 -9.88 -1.63
CA HIS A 134 -1.56 -9.49 -1.02
C HIS A 134 -1.39 -8.59 0.22
N SER A 135 -0.20 -8.06 0.49
CA SER A 135 0.10 -7.34 1.72
C SER A 135 0.31 -5.85 1.48
N CYS A 136 -0.11 -5.03 2.45
CA CYS A 136 0.14 -3.59 2.44
C CYS A 136 0.90 -3.15 3.72
N PRO A 137 1.60 -2.01 3.70
CA PRO A 137 2.17 -1.42 4.92
C PRO A 137 1.08 -0.98 5.90
N VAL A 138 -0.04 -0.50 5.37
CA VAL A 138 -1.27 -0.11 6.06
C VAL A 138 -2.46 -0.53 5.22
N TYR A 139 -3.63 -0.72 5.83
CA TYR A 139 -4.82 -1.11 5.09
C TYR A 139 -5.85 0.02 5.04
N CYS A 140 -6.18 0.44 3.82
CA CYS A 140 -7.20 1.46 3.56
C CYS A 140 -8.59 0.85 3.72
N ARG A 141 -9.50 1.55 4.41
CA ARG A 141 -10.91 1.15 4.56
C ARG A 141 -11.65 1.01 3.23
N PHE A 142 -11.25 1.81 2.24
CA PHE A 142 -11.85 1.87 0.90
C PHE A 142 -11.08 1.01 -0.12
N CYS A 143 -10.32 0.01 0.33
CA CYS A 143 -9.59 -0.87 -0.58
C CYS A 143 -10.55 -1.67 -1.48
N THR A 144 -10.47 -1.44 -2.78
CA THR A 144 -11.25 -2.17 -3.81
C THR A 144 -10.93 -3.66 -3.84
N ARG A 145 -9.75 -4.05 -3.36
CA ARG A 145 -9.30 -5.45 -3.24
C ARG A 145 -9.43 -6.01 -1.84
N SER A 146 -10.33 -5.46 -1.01
CA SER A 146 -10.62 -6.00 0.31
C SER A 146 -11.14 -7.45 0.28
N TYR A 147 -11.46 -8.00 -0.88
CA TYR A 147 -11.77 -9.42 -1.03
C TYR A 147 -10.55 -10.36 -1.04
N MET A 148 -9.33 -9.83 -1.26
CA MET A 148 -8.12 -10.64 -1.44
C MET A 148 -6.87 -10.10 -0.72
N VAL A 149 -6.82 -8.80 -0.43
CA VAL A 149 -5.71 -8.14 0.25
C VAL A 149 -5.87 -8.30 1.77
N GLY A 150 -4.77 -8.67 2.41
CA GLY A 150 -4.66 -8.91 3.83
C GLY A 150 -5.16 -10.28 4.30
N GLU A 151 -5.29 -10.43 5.60
CA GLU A 151 -5.83 -11.63 6.26
C GLU A 151 -7.36 -11.59 6.33
N SER A 152 -7.97 -12.77 6.49
CA SER A 152 -9.42 -12.90 6.66
C SER A 152 -9.91 -12.16 7.89
N THR A 153 -11.06 -11.50 7.75
CA THR A 153 -11.74 -10.78 8.84
C THR A 153 -12.99 -11.55 9.27
N ALA A 154 -13.71 -11.03 10.26
CA ALA A 154 -14.99 -11.61 10.68
C ALA A 154 -16.07 -11.53 9.58
N SER A 155 -15.94 -10.59 8.62
CA SER A 155 -16.93 -10.36 7.57
C SER A 155 -16.55 -10.95 6.21
N VAL A 156 -15.25 -11.17 5.95
CA VAL A 156 -14.75 -11.63 4.65
C VAL A 156 -13.64 -12.67 4.83
N SER A 157 -13.84 -13.83 4.22
CA SER A 157 -12.77 -14.79 3.94
C SER A 157 -12.05 -14.38 2.65
N LYS A 158 -10.73 -14.23 2.70
CA LYS A 158 -9.94 -13.69 1.58
C LYS A 158 -9.67 -14.78 0.54
N SER A 159 -9.86 -14.44 -0.73
CA SER A 159 -9.41 -15.28 -1.84
C SER A 159 -7.98 -14.90 -2.24
N HIS A 160 -7.00 -15.79 -2.10
CA HIS A 160 -5.61 -15.49 -2.44
C HIS A 160 -5.30 -15.75 -3.93
N ASN A 161 -6.03 -15.08 -4.84
CA ASN A 161 -5.66 -15.04 -6.26
C ASN A 161 -4.49 -14.06 -6.52
N VAL A 162 -3.39 -14.27 -5.81
CA VAL A 162 -2.12 -13.54 -5.98
C VAL A 162 -1.02 -14.53 -6.31
N ALA A 163 -0.08 -14.12 -7.15
CA ALA A 163 1.12 -14.90 -7.34
C ALA A 163 2.16 -14.42 -6.33
N MET A 164 2.57 -15.31 -5.42
CA MET A 164 3.66 -15.06 -4.48
C MET A 164 5.00 -15.20 -5.20
N PRO A 165 6.11 -14.66 -4.67
CA PRO A 165 7.38 -14.64 -5.41
C PRO A 165 7.90 -16.01 -5.86
N ASN A 166 7.57 -17.09 -5.16
CA ASN A 166 7.94 -18.45 -5.55
C ASN A 166 7.09 -19.00 -6.71
N ASN A 167 5.96 -18.37 -7.03
CA ASN A 167 4.96 -18.84 -8.00
C ASN A 167 4.72 -17.81 -9.13
N TRP A 168 5.64 -16.87 -9.34
CA TRP A 168 5.53 -15.90 -10.45
C TRP A 168 5.75 -16.51 -11.83
N HIS A 169 6.25 -17.74 -11.92
CA HIS A 169 6.61 -18.38 -13.18
C HIS A 169 5.44 -18.43 -14.16
N ASP A 170 4.25 -18.86 -13.72
CA ASP A 170 3.07 -18.98 -14.60
C ASP A 170 2.58 -17.61 -15.09
N ALA A 171 2.57 -16.62 -14.20
CA ALA A 171 2.22 -15.23 -14.51
C ALA A 171 3.20 -14.62 -15.54
N ILE A 172 4.51 -14.82 -15.34
CA ILE A 172 5.54 -14.33 -16.26
C ILE A 172 5.45 -15.06 -17.62
N ASN A 173 5.27 -16.39 -17.61
CA ASN A 173 5.11 -17.18 -18.83
C ASN A 173 3.89 -16.75 -19.64
N TYR A 174 2.77 -16.45 -18.98
CA TYR A 174 1.59 -15.90 -19.64
C TYR A 174 1.91 -14.58 -20.36
N ILE A 175 2.68 -13.70 -19.73
CA ILE A 175 3.10 -12.43 -20.33
C ILE A 175 4.06 -12.65 -21.51
N ILE A 176 5.01 -13.59 -21.37
CA ILE A 176 5.98 -13.93 -22.44
C ILE A 176 5.27 -14.48 -23.68
N THR A 177 4.33 -15.41 -23.48
CA THR A 177 3.66 -16.13 -24.58
C THR A 177 2.58 -15.29 -25.27
N ASN A 178 2.13 -14.19 -24.66
CA ASN A 178 1.14 -13.30 -25.24
C ASN A 178 1.79 -12.01 -25.75
N GLU A 179 2.20 -12.03 -27.02
CA GLU A 179 2.94 -10.92 -27.66
C GLU A 179 2.15 -9.61 -27.78
N ASN A 180 0.82 -9.64 -27.60
CA ASN A 180 0.00 -8.43 -27.58
C ASN A 180 0.15 -7.61 -26.30
N ILE A 181 0.70 -8.19 -25.23
CA ILE A 181 0.89 -7.50 -23.95
C ILE A 181 2.07 -6.55 -24.04
N GLU A 182 1.78 -5.25 -23.99
CA GLU A 182 2.79 -4.19 -24.05
C GLU A 182 2.98 -3.45 -22.72
N ASP A 183 2.03 -3.56 -21.80
CA ASP A 183 1.93 -2.74 -20.60
C ASP A 183 1.60 -3.60 -19.38
N VAL A 184 2.55 -3.69 -18.46
CA VAL A 184 2.41 -4.51 -17.24
C VAL A 184 2.39 -3.58 -16.03
N VAL A 185 1.32 -3.64 -15.25
CA VAL A 185 1.22 -2.97 -13.94
C VAL A 185 1.46 -3.98 -12.83
N VAL A 186 2.55 -3.84 -12.10
CA VAL A 186 2.80 -4.63 -10.89
C VAL A 186 2.07 -3.98 -9.72
N SER A 187 1.16 -4.73 -9.09
CA SER A 187 0.31 -4.31 -7.98
C SER A 187 0.04 -5.52 -7.06
N GLY A 188 -1.17 -5.62 -6.51
CA GLY A 188 -1.57 -6.59 -5.50
C GLY A 188 -2.17 -5.88 -4.30
N GLY A 189 -1.56 -6.10 -3.12
CA GLY A 189 -1.62 -5.16 -2.02
C GLY A 189 -0.79 -3.91 -2.35
N ASP A 190 0.45 -3.88 -1.86
CA ASP A 190 1.38 -2.80 -2.13
C ASP A 190 2.76 -3.37 -2.52
N VAL A 191 3.29 -2.96 -3.67
CA VAL A 191 4.62 -3.38 -4.19
C VAL A 191 5.75 -3.07 -3.20
N TYR A 192 5.56 -2.07 -2.34
CA TYR A 192 6.47 -1.78 -1.22
C TYR A 192 6.78 -3.01 -0.35
N THR A 193 5.81 -3.91 -0.15
CA THR A 193 5.98 -5.05 0.74
C THR A 193 6.86 -6.15 0.15
N LEU A 194 7.17 -6.09 -1.14
CA LEU A 194 8.10 -7.02 -1.77
C LEU A 194 9.52 -6.77 -1.26
N PRO A 195 10.24 -7.81 -0.82
CA PRO A 195 11.66 -7.68 -0.53
C PRO A 195 12.44 -7.22 -1.77
N ALA A 196 13.45 -6.36 -1.58
CA ALA A 196 14.23 -5.76 -2.67
C ALA A 196 14.75 -6.78 -3.69
N LYS A 197 15.20 -7.95 -3.21
CA LYS A 197 15.65 -9.07 -4.07
C LYS A 197 14.57 -9.52 -5.06
N HIS A 198 13.35 -9.75 -4.58
CA HIS A 198 12.24 -10.24 -5.40
C HIS A 198 11.76 -9.16 -6.35
N LEU A 199 11.67 -7.91 -5.87
CA LEU A 199 11.33 -6.77 -6.72
C LEU A 199 12.32 -6.62 -7.89
N LYS A 200 13.63 -6.70 -7.62
CA LYS A 200 14.67 -6.63 -8.64
C LYS A 200 14.54 -7.75 -9.68
N ILE A 201 14.29 -8.99 -9.24
CA ILE A 201 14.07 -10.12 -10.13
C ILE A 201 12.86 -9.86 -11.03
N LEU A 202 11.70 -9.56 -10.44
CA LEU A 202 10.46 -9.34 -11.18
C LEU A 202 10.57 -8.25 -12.23
N LEU A 203 11.08 -7.07 -11.84
CA LEU A 203 11.20 -5.95 -12.77
C LEU A 203 12.21 -6.23 -13.89
N THR A 204 13.29 -6.96 -13.58
CA THR A 204 14.28 -7.37 -14.59
C THR A 204 13.66 -8.33 -15.60
N GLU A 205 12.93 -9.35 -15.14
CA GLU A 205 12.23 -10.31 -16.00
C GLU A 205 11.24 -9.58 -16.93
N LEU A 206 10.33 -8.77 -16.37
CA LEU A 206 9.32 -8.04 -17.14
C LEU A 206 9.95 -7.08 -18.16
N LEU A 207 11.02 -6.37 -17.78
CA LEU A 207 11.74 -5.47 -18.69
C LEU A 207 12.54 -6.22 -19.76
N ASN A 208 12.82 -7.51 -19.59
CA ASN A 208 13.49 -8.33 -20.60
C ASN A 208 12.53 -8.91 -21.66
N ILE A 209 11.22 -9.01 -21.37
CA ILE A 209 10.21 -9.55 -22.32
C ILE A 209 10.09 -8.65 -23.55
N GLN A 210 10.20 -9.19 -24.77
CA GLN A 210 10.28 -8.39 -25.99
C GLN A 210 9.04 -7.54 -26.27
N SER A 211 7.84 -8.10 -26.09
CA SER A 211 6.54 -7.41 -26.32
C SER A 211 6.28 -6.27 -25.34
N VAL A 212 6.77 -6.39 -24.09
CA VAL A 212 6.53 -5.42 -23.02
C VAL A 212 7.29 -4.12 -23.29
N LYS A 213 6.56 -3.02 -23.50
CA LYS A 213 7.09 -1.67 -23.74
C LYS A 213 7.07 -0.80 -22.49
N ARG A 214 6.17 -1.10 -21.54
CA ARG A 214 5.90 -0.30 -20.34
C ARG A 214 5.78 -1.21 -19.13
N VAL A 215 6.52 -0.91 -18.07
CA VAL A 215 6.34 -1.52 -16.75
C VAL A 215 6.01 -0.42 -15.75
N ARG A 216 4.94 -0.60 -14.99
CA ARG A 216 4.50 0.33 -13.96
C ARG A 216 4.42 -0.39 -12.63
N ILE A 217 4.77 0.26 -11.54
CA ILE A 217 4.51 -0.27 -10.20
C ILE A 217 3.48 0.60 -9.49
N ALA A 218 2.59 -0.02 -8.72
CA ALA A 218 1.62 0.69 -7.90
C ALA A 218 2.00 0.55 -6.41
N THR A 219 2.20 1.68 -5.74
CA THR A 219 2.52 1.71 -4.30
C THR A 219 1.91 2.94 -3.62
N LYS A 220 1.14 2.74 -2.55
CA LYS A 220 0.67 3.81 -1.67
C LYS A 220 1.72 4.18 -0.63
N SER A 221 2.76 3.37 -0.42
CA SER A 221 3.81 3.62 0.58
C SER A 221 4.47 4.98 0.50
N LEU A 222 4.53 5.60 -0.68
CA LEU A 222 4.97 6.98 -0.80
C LEU A 222 4.12 7.95 0.04
N ALA A 223 2.83 7.70 0.21
CA ALA A 223 1.93 8.51 1.04
C ALA A 223 1.87 8.04 2.50
N VAL A 224 2.05 6.73 2.78
CA VAL A 224 1.69 6.14 4.08
C VAL A 224 2.85 5.54 4.87
N LEU A 225 3.99 5.34 4.21
CA LEU A 225 5.21 4.85 4.82
C LEU A 225 6.44 5.38 4.04
N PRO A 226 6.64 6.71 4.03
CA PRO A 226 7.63 7.36 3.18
C PRO A 226 9.09 7.07 3.57
N THR A 227 9.30 6.32 4.64
CA THR A 227 10.63 5.90 5.11
C THR A 227 11.23 4.81 4.24
N LYS A 228 10.47 4.14 3.35
CA LYS A 228 11.01 3.09 2.47
C LYS A 228 12.16 3.56 1.60
N PHE A 229 11.92 4.64 0.87
CA PHE A 229 12.88 5.16 -0.11
C PHE A 229 14.12 5.72 0.57
N LEU A 230 14.00 6.06 1.86
CA LEU A 230 15.09 6.50 2.71
C LEU A 230 15.82 5.32 3.38
N SER A 231 15.27 4.11 3.31
CA SER A 231 15.86 2.92 3.92
C SER A 231 17.06 2.40 3.12
N SER A 232 17.93 1.66 3.80
CA SER A 232 19.11 1.01 3.21
C SER A 232 18.86 -0.45 2.84
N ASP A 233 17.60 -0.89 2.72
CA ASP A 233 17.24 -2.29 2.47
C ASP A 233 17.38 -2.73 0.99
N GLY A 234 17.76 -1.79 0.12
CA GLY A 234 17.97 -2.02 -1.31
C GLY A 234 16.72 -1.87 -2.17
N TRP A 235 15.54 -1.57 -1.60
CA TRP A 235 14.30 -1.43 -2.36
C TRP A 235 14.38 -0.24 -3.32
N ALA A 236 14.86 0.92 -2.85
CA ALA A 236 15.10 2.09 -3.70
C ALA A 236 16.09 1.79 -4.83
N SER A 237 17.17 1.05 -4.53
CA SER A 237 18.15 0.61 -5.53
C SER A 237 17.52 -0.28 -6.61
N ALA A 238 16.61 -1.19 -6.23
CA ALA A 238 15.90 -2.04 -7.20
C ALA A 238 15.03 -1.22 -8.18
N ILE A 239 14.38 -0.16 -7.70
CA ILE A 239 13.63 0.78 -8.55
C ILE A 239 14.55 1.55 -9.50
N ILE A 240 15.66 2.08 -8.99
CA ILE A 240 16.63 2.84 -9.78
C ILE A 240 17.24 1.93 -10.86
N ASP A 241 17.59 0.70 -10.51
CA ASP A 241 18.10 -0.32 -11.45
C ASP A 241 17.07 -0.63 -12.53
N ALA A 242 15.79 -0.78 -12.17
CA ALA A 242 14.70 -1.01 -13.11
C ALA A 242 14.53 0.17 -14.08
N ASN A 243 14.58 1.42 -13.60
CA ASN A 243 14.52 2.59 -14.46
C ASN A 243 15.70 2.64 -15.46
N LYS A 244 16.93 2.42 -14.97
CA LYS A 244 18.13 2.36 -15.82
C LYS A 244 18.02 1.27 -16.89
N LEU A 245 17.53 0.08 -16.51
CA LEU A 245 17.31 -1.02 -17.45
C LEU A 245 16.25 -0.67 -18.49
N ALA A 246 15.15 -0.04 -18.09
CA ALA A 246 14.11 0.41 -19.00
C ALA A 246 14.66 1.39 -20.04
N LEU A 247 15.40 2.42 -19.60
CA LEU A 247 16.06 3.38 -20.49
C LEU A 247 17.02 2.69 -21.47
N LYS A 248 17.88 1.78 -20.99
CA LYS A 248 18.81 1.01 -21.83
C LYS A 248 18.07 0.21 -22.91
N LYS A 249 16.87 -0.30 -22.60
CA LYS A 249 16.03 -1.08 -23.52
C LYS A 249 15.02 -0.24 -24.30
N ARG A 250 15.04 1.08 -24.16
CA ARG A 250 14.07 2.02 -24.78
C ARG A 250 12.62 1.69 -24.39
N LYS A 251 12.42 1.29 -23.14
CA LYS A 251 11.13 1.01 -22.49
C LYS A 251 10.79 2.10 -21.48
N GLN A 252 9.52 2.19 -21.11
CA GLN A 252 9.08 3.11 -20.06
C GLN A 252 8.96 2.38 -18.73
N PHE A 253 9.42 3.04 -17.66
CA PHE A 253 9.21 2.62 -16.29
C PHE A 253 8.56 3.76 -15.52
N SER A 254 7.55 3.47 -14.70
CA SER A 254 6.91 4.50 -13.87
C SER A 254 6.38 3.95 -12.55
N ILE A 255 6.21 4.86 -11.59
CA ILE A 255 5.62 4.59 -10.28
C ILE A 255 4.28 5.30 -10.23
N GLN A 256 3.23 4.55 -9.92
CA GLN A 256 1.90 5.06 -9.64
C GLN A 256 1.70 5.07 -8.13
N THR A 257 1.31 6.22 -7.59
CA THR A 257 1.06 6.41 -6.16
C THR A 257 -0.39 6.76 -5.88
N HIS A 258 -0.73 6.85 -4.59
CA HIS A 258 -2.09 6.98 -4.10
C HIS A 258 -2.13 7.96 -2.93
N PHE A 259 -2.06 9.25 -3.24
CA PHE A 259 -2.37 10.34 -2.32
C PHE A 259 -3.85 10.73 -2.49
N ASN A 260 -4.58 10.86 -1.38
CA ASN A 260 -6.00 11.18 -1.32
C ASN A 260 -6.28 12.53 -0.66
N HIS A 261 -5.38 13.02 0.19
CA HIS A 261 -5.57 14.29 0.88
C HIS A 261 -4.26 15.07 0.99
N ALA A 262 -4.36 16.41 1.03
CA ALA A 262 -3.20 17.29 1.17
C ALA A 262 -2.38 17.01 2.44
N ASN A 263 -3.02 16.54 3.51
CA ASN A 263 -2.36 16.20 4.78
C ASN A 263 -1.38 15.01 4.66
N GLU A 264 -1.49 14.18 3.63
CA GLU A 264 -0.49 13.14 3.34
C GLU A 264 0.79 13.75 2.72
N ILE A 265 0.75 14.98 2.23
CA ILE A 265 1.90 15.70 1.68
C ILE A 265 2.64 16.41 2.82
N THR A 266 3.65 15.76 3.37
CA THR A 266 4.48 16.30 4.44
C THR A 266 5.92 16.57 3.98
N TRP A 267 6.71 17.19 4.84
CA TRP A 267 8.14 17.36 4.56
C TRP A 267 8.85 16.00 4.40
N ILE A 268 8.37 14.93 5.06
CA ILE A 268 8.92 13.58 4.93
C ILE A 268 8.59 13.01 3.54
N THR A 269 7.33 13.10 3.08
CA THR A 269 6.97 12.63 1.73
C THR A 269 7.66 13.45 0.64
N LYS A 270 7.86 14.75 0.86
CA LYS A 270 8.68 15.59 -0.01
C LYS A 270 10.14 15.12 -0.04
N LYS A 271 10.74 14.84 1.12
CA LYS A 271 12.15 14.42 1.24
C LYS A 271 12.45 13.14 0.46
N GLN A 272 11.62 12.10 0.59
CA GLN A 272 11.81 10.86 -0.18
C GLN A 272 11.60 11.04 -1.69
N LEU A 273 10.67 11.90 -2.13
CA LEU A 273 10.38 12.12 -3.54
C LEU A 273 11.52 12.90 -4.19
N THR A 274 12.04 13.92 -3.49
CA THR A 274 13.26 14.62 -3.90
C THR A 274 14.42 13.63 -4.01
N PHE A 275 14.63 12.79 -2.99
CA PHE A 275 15.68 11.76 -3.02
C PHE A 275 15.56 10.86 -4.25
N TYR A 276 14.37 10.32 -4.50
CA TYR A 276 14.11 9.51 -5.70
C TYR A 276 14.45 10.28 -6.98
N LEU A 277 13.88 11.48 -7.17
CA LEU A 277 14.09 12.30 -8.37
C LEU A 277 15.54 12.71 -8.61
N THR A 278 16.39 12.74 -7.57
CA THR A 278 17.84 12.99 -7.75
C THR A 278 18.64 11.77 -8.18
N MET A 279 18.08 10.56 -8.07
CA MET A 279 18.80 9.30 -8.34
C MET A 279 18.44 8.62 -9.67
N VAL A 280 17.32 9.00 -10.30
CA VAL A 280 16.87 8.51 -11.62
C VAL A 280 17.18 9.49 -12.73
#